data_AF-A0A5C6MYE4-F1
#
_entry.id   AF-A0A5C6MYE4-F1
#
_cell.length_a   1.000
_cell.length_b   1.000
_cell.length_c   1.000
_cell.angle_alpha   90.00
_cell.angle_beta   90.00
_cell.angle_gamma   90.00
#
_symmetry.space_group_name_H-M   'P 1'
#
loop_
_entity.id
_entity.type
_entity.pdbx_description
1 polymer ?
#
loop_
_entity_poly.entity_id
_entity_poly.type
_entity_poly.pdbx_seq_one_letter_code
_entity_poly.pdbx_strand_id
1 'polypeptide(L)'
;MCFVDLEKAYDRVPRSILWGVLREYGVDGPLIRAVQSLYRRSRSLVPIAGCKSDSFPVRVGQGCPLPPVLFITFIDRISRCSRGVEGVEFGRWKISSLLFADDVVLLAPSSKDLQHMLGRFTTECEAAWMRISTSKSESMVLARKKVECLLRVGEEVLPQVEEFKYLGILFARDEGGLSRKAKLTIYRSIYVPILTYGHQRWVMTKRMRLRIQAAEMSFLHRVAGLNLRDRVRSPDIWEELGVEPLLLHIKRSHLGWLGHLARMPFRGVPDMSHREEASWPAQD
;
A
#
# COMPACT_ATOMS: atom_id res chain seq x y z
N MET A 1 -9.43 -15.57 -3.10
CA MET A 1 -9.45 -14.11 -2.93
C MET A 1 -10.67 -13.56 -3.65
N CYS A 2 -11.30 -12.53 -3.12
CA CYS A 2 -12.40 -11.83 -3.79
C CYS A 2 -12.05 -10.35 -3.84
N PHE A 3 -11.92 -9.80 -5.03
CA PHE A 3 -11.73 -8.37 -5.28
C PHE A 3 -13.11 -7.75 -5.43
N VAL A 4 -13.44 -6.83 -4.54
CA VAL A 4 -14.76 -6.21 -4.45
C VAL A 4 -14.64 -4.75 -4.87
N ASP A 5 -15.40 -4.38 -5.88
CA ASP A 5 -15.55 -3.00 -6.35
C ASP A 5 -16.87 -2.43 -5.83
N LEU A 6 -16.81 -1.22 -5.26
CA LEU A 6 -18.00 -0.52 -4.76
C LEU A 6 -18.45 0.53 -5.77
N GLU A 7 -19.72 0.49 -6.14
CA GLU A 7 -20.24 1.38 -7.17
C GLU A 7 -20.27 2.84 -6.73
N LYS A 8 -19.50 3.70 -7.41
CA LYS A 8 -19.44 5.14 -7.11
C LYS A 8 -19.30 5.37 -5.61
N ALA A 9 -18.41 4.60 -4.99
CA ALA A 9 -18.33 4.46 -3.54
C ALA A 9 -18.32 5.81 -2.82
N TYR A 10 -17.55 6.75 -3.37
CA TYR A 10 -17.43 8.10 -2.85
C TYR A 10 -18.73 8.90 -2.89
N ASP A 11 -19.46 8.83 -4.01
CA ASP A 11 -20.70 9.59 -4.23
C ASP A 11 -21.89 9.03 -3.45
N ARG A 12 -21.87 7.73 -3.14
CA ARG A 12 -22.97 7.03 -2.47
C ARG A 12 -22.99 7.21 -0.97
N VAL A 13 -21.88 7.65 -0.34
CA VAL A 13 -21.79 7.73 1.13
C VAL A 13 -22.89 8.64 1.71
N PRO A 14 -23.87 8.08 2.44
CA PRO A 14 -24.94 8.89 3.00
C PRO A 14 -24.39 9.69 4.18
N ARG A 15 -24.52 11.01 4.10
CA ARG A 15 -24.03 11.91 5.14
C ARG A 15 -24.64 11.63 6.51
N SER A 16 -25.92 11.25 6.55
CA SER A 16 -26.62 10.88 7.80
C SER A 16 -25.94 9.72 8.51
N ILE A 17 -25.59 8.66 7.78
CA ILE A 17 -24.89 7.48 8.31
C ILE A 17 -23.46 7.85 8.68
N LEU A 18 -22.75 8.59 7.81
CA LEU A 18 -21.39 9.06 8.08
C LEU A 18 -21.29 9.82 9.42
N TRP A 19 -22.26 10.69 9.74
CA TRP A 19 -22.29 11.37 11.04
C TRP A 19 -22.51 10.42 12.21
N GLY A 20 -23.29 9.36 12.02
CA GLY A 20 -23.42 8.27 13.00
C GLY A 20 -22.09 7.56 13.23
N VAL A 21 -21.41 7.17 12.13
CA VAL A 21 -20.09 6.51 12.19
C VAL A 21 -19.07 7.39 12.92
N LEU A 22 -19.01 8.69 12.62
CA LEU A 22 -18.10 9.60 13.33
C LEU A 22 -18.34 9.59 14.84
N ARG A 23 -19.61 9.59 15.28
CA ARG A 23 -19.95 9.52 16.71
C ARG A 23 -19.56 8.18 17.33
N GLU A 24 -19.75 7.06 16.62
CA GLU A 24 -19.31 5.74 17.09
C GLU A 24 -17.78 5.69 17.33
N TYR A 25 -17.02 6.47 16.55
CA TYR A 25 -15.58 6.60 16.69
C TYR A 25 -15.17 7.68 17.72
N GLY A 26 -16.13 8.23 18.46
CA GLY A 26 -15.89 9.24 19.50
C GLY A 26 -15.74 10.67 18.99
N VAL A 27 -16.10 10.95 17.73
CA VAL A 27 -16.10 12.31 17.18
C VAL A 27 -17.48 12.95 17.41
N ASP A 28 -17.57 13.76 18.45
CA ASP A 28 -18.82 14.39 18.87
C ASP A 28 -18.66 15.91 19.14
N GLY A 29 -19.67 16.50 19.79
CA GLY A 29 -19.59 17.87 20.28
C GLY A 29 -19.32 18.95 19.21
N PRO A 30 -18.47 19.95 19.51
CA PRO A 30 -18.14 21.01 18.56
C PRO A 30 -17.47 20.52 17.28
N LEU A 31 -16.68 19.45 17.35
CA LEU A 31 -15.89 18.95 16.22
C LEU A 31 -16.79 18.39 15.11
N ILE A 32 -17.75 17.54 15.45
CA ILE A 32 -18.68 17.02 14.43
C ILE A 32 -19.54 18.14 13.83
N ARG A 33 -19.90 19.17 14.60
CA ARG A 33 -20.63 20.35 14.08
C ARG A 33 -19.78 21.16 13.10
N ALA A 34 -18.48 21.33 13.39
CA ALA A 34 -17.55 21.99 12.49
C ALA A 34 -17.36 21.19 11.20
N VAL A 35 -17.23 19.86 11.27
CA VAL A 35 -17.18 19.01 10.08
C VAL A 35 -18.48 19.14 9.27
N GLN A 36 -19.64 19.04 9.91
CA GLN A 36 -20.93 19.16 9.24
C GLN A 36 -21.12 20.52 8.56
N SER A 37 -20.60 21.62 9.14
CA SER A 37 -20.72 22.95 8.53
C SER A 37 -19.94 23.05 7.21
N LEU A 38 -18.80 22.37 7.08
CA LEU A 38 -18.03 22.30 5.82
C LEU A 38 -18.82 21.68 4.67
N TYR A 39 -19.76 20.77 4.98
CA TYR A 39 -20.60 20.09 3.99
C TYR A 39 -21.99 20.74 3.81
N ARG A 40 -22.31 21.79 4.56
CA ARG A 40 -23.57 22.55 4.41
C ARG A 40 -23.41 23.67 3.40
N ARG A 41 -24.13 23.58 2.26
CA ARG A 41 -24.27 24.66 1.25
C ARG A 41 -22.93 25.31 0.85
N SER A 42 -21.87 24.52 0.76
CA SER A 42 -20.56 25.01 0.32
C SER A 42 -20.66 25.53 -1.11
N ARG A 43 -20.12 26.72 -1.35
CA ARG A 43 -20.02 27.35 -2.68
C ARG A 43 -18.55 27.64 -2.97
N SER A 44 -18.15 27.48 -4.22
CA SER A 44 -16.80 27.78 -4.69
C SER A 44 -16.86 28.91 -5.72
N LEU A 45 -15.72 29.56 -5.91
CA LEU A 45 -15.45 30.54 -6.95
C LEU A 45 -14.02 30.32 -7.44
N VAL A 46 -13.77 30.53 -8.72
CA VAL A 46 -12.44 30.39 -9.32
C VAL A 46 -11.87 31.78 -9.58
N PRO A 47 -10.75 32.16 -8.93
CA PRO A 47 -10.04 33.38 -9.29
C PRO A 47 -9.11 33.13 -10.49
N ILE A 48 -9.26 33.93 -11.55
CA ILE A 48 -8.41 33.91 -12.75
C ILE A 48 -7.93 35.33 -13.03
N ALA A 49 -6.61 35.54 -13.07
CA ALA A 49 -5.96 36.82 -13.42
C ALA A 49 -6.52 38.04 -12.66
N GLY A 50 -6.87 37.89 -11.38
CA GLY A 50 -7.42 38.97 -10.54
C GLY A 50 -8.95 39.13 -10.64
N CYS A 51 -9.60 38.48 -11.60
CA CYS A 51 -11.05 38.40 -11.70
C CYS A 51 -11.58 37.16 -10.96
N LYS A 52 -12.77 37.25 -10.37
CA LYS A 52 -13.45 36.13 -9.70
C LYS A 52 -14.59 35.64 -10.58
N SER A 53 -14.75 34.31 -10.70
CA SER A 53 -15.95 33.73 -11.30
C SER A 53 -17.18 33.95 -10.44
N ASP A 54 -18.35 33.73 -11.01
CA ASP A 54 -19.58 33.56 -10.24
C ASP A 54 -19.46 32.39 -9.26
N SER A 55 -20.19 32.50 -8.15
CA SER A 55 -20.19 31.49 -7.10
C SER A 55 -21.12 30.32 -7.45
N PHE A 56 -20.57 29.11 -7.53
CA PHE A 56 -21.31 27.89 -7.83
C PHE A 56 -21.30 26.90 -6.65
N PRO A 57 -22.35 26.07 -6.49
CA PRO A 57 -22.42 25.10 -5.39
C PRO A 57 -21.36 24.00 -5.56
N VAL A 58 -20.68 23.67 -4.47
CA VAL A 58 -19.69 22.58 -4.40
C VAL A 58 -20.43 21.28 -4.16
N ARG A 59 -20.47 20.41 -5.18
CA ARG A 59 -20.99 19.04 -5.03
C ARG A 59 -19.93 18.11 -4.45
N VAL A 60 -18.66 18.31 -4.83
CA VAL A 60 -17.49 17.56 -4.36
C VAL A 60 -16.34 18.56 -4.17
N GLY A 61 -15.82 18.68 -2.94
CA GLY A 61 -14.75 19.63 -2.62
C GLY A 61 -13.40 19.12 -3.12
N GLN A 62 -13.09 19.34 -4.40
CA GLN A 62 -11.74 19.09 -4.92
C GLN A 62 -10.71 19.93 -4.14
N GLY A 63 -9.68 19.28 -3.60
CA GLY A 63 -8.61 19.91 -2.82
C GLY A 63 -8.79 19.94 -1.31
N CYS A 64 -9.95 19.55 -0.78
CA CYS A 64 -10.09 19.34 0.68
C CYS A 64 -9.44 18.00 1.06
N PRO A 65 -8.61 17.92 2.13
CA PRO A 65 -8.00 16.66 2.57
C PRO A 65 -8.93 15.81 3.44
N LEU A 66 -10.02 16.40 3.96
CA LEU A 66 -10.98 15.75 4.85
C LEU A 66 -11.86 14.67 4.18
N PRO A 67 -12.39 14.88 2.96
CA PRO A 67 -13.30 13.93 2.32
C PRO A 67 -12.71 12.50 2.16
N PRO A 68 -11.44 12.31 1.71
CA PRO A 68 -10.80 10.98 1.70
C PRO A 68 -10.73 10.32 3.08
N VAL A 69 -10.41 11.08 4.13
CA VAL A 69 -10.34 10.56 5.50
C VAL A 69 -11.72 10.10 5.98
N LEU A 70 -12.78 10.88 5.71
CA LEU A 70 -14.15 10.49 6.06
C LEU A 70 -14.59 9.23 5.32
N PHE A 71 -14.23 9.10 4.05
CA PHE A 71 -14.51 7.90 3.27
C PHE A 71 -13.79 6.67 3.83
N ILE A 72 -12.49 6.79 4.15
CA ILE A 72 -11.72 5.69 4.76
C ILE A 72 -12.35 5.26 6.09
N THR A 73 -12.73 6.21 6.96
CA THR A 73 -13.40 5.90 8.24
C THR A 73 -14.74 5.16 8.01
N PHE A 74 -15.48 5.55 6.99
CA PHE A 74 -16.75 4.91 6.63
C PHE A 74 -16.55 3.46 6.15
N ILE A 75 -15.59 3.22 5.26
CA ILE A 75 -15.26 1.86 4.78
C ILE A 75 -14.67 1.00 5.91
N ASP A 76 -13.83 1.58 6.78
CA ASP A 76 -13.33 0.88 7.98
C ASP A 76 -14.47 0.43 8.88
N ARG A 77 -15.52 1.25 9.07
CA ARG A 77 -16.69 0.84 9.85
C ARG A 77 -17.41 -0.36 9.25
N ILE A 78 -17.65 -0.36 7.94
CA ILE A 78 -18.27 -1.49 7.22
C ILE A 78 -17.40 -2.74 7.38
N SER A 79 -16.10 -2.62 7.13
CA SER A 79 -15.17 -3.74 7.24
C SER A 79 -15.16 -4.32 8.66
N ARG A 80 -15.13 -3.47 9.71
CA ARG A 80 -15.19 -3.94 11.10
C ARG A 80 -16.47 -4.68 11.43
N CYS A 81 -17.60 -4.21 10.92
CA CYS A 81 -18.90 -4.85 11.07
C CYS A 81 -18.94 -6.22 10.38
N SER A 82 -18.30 -6.34 9.23
CA SER A 82 -18.23 -7.59 8.46
C SER A 82 -17.23 -8.63 9.00
N ARG A 83 -16.46 -8.31 10.05
CA ARG A 83 -15.41 -9.20 10.56
C ARG A 83 -15.97 -10.51 11.09
N GLY A 84 -15.23 -11.59 10.87
CA GLY A 84 -15.54 -12.91 11.42
C GLY A 84 -14.34 -13.66 11.92
N VAL A 85 -14.54 -14.96 12.03
CA VAL A 85 -13.51 -15.91 12.43
C VAL A 85 -12.64 -16.34 11.26
N GLU A 86 -13.08 -16.10 10.02
CA GLU A 86 -12.40 -16.47 8.77
C GLU A 86 -11.24 -15.52 8.44
N GLY A 87 -10.30 -15.99 7.62
CA GLY A 87 -9.12 -15.23 7.22
C GLY A 87 -7.91 -16.13 6.99
N VAL A 88 -6.91 -15.60 6.30
CA VAL A 88 -5.64 -16.30 6.05
C VAL A 88 -4.69 -16.07 7.22
N GLU A 89 -4.05 -17.14 7.70
CA GLU A 89 -3.05 -17.06 8.76
C GLU A 89 -1.70 -16.60 8.21
N PHE A 90 -1.12 -15.61 8.86
CA PHE A 90 0.20 -15.07 8.58
C PHE A 90 0.99 -14.92 9.87
N GLY A 91 1.72 -15.98 10.23
CA GLY A 91 2.38 -16.08 11.53
C GLY A 91 1.35 -16.05 12.66
N ARG A 92 1.47 -15.11 13.59
CA ARG A 92 0.51 -14.92 14.69
C ARG A 92 -0.73 -14.09 14.31
N TRP A 93 -0.77 -13.59 13.08
CA TRP A 93 -1.81 -12.67 12.63
C TRP A 93 -2.79 -13.39 11.72
N LYS A 94 -4.07 -13.00 11.78
CA LYS A 94 -5.09 -13.46 10.85
C LYS A 94 -5.54 -12.29 9.99
N ILE A 95 -5.41 -12.44 8.67
CA ILE A 95 -5.73 -11.40 7.70
C ILE A 95 -6.98 -11.82 6.94
N SER A 96 -8.09 -11.14 7.20
CA SER A 96 -9.39 -11.38 6.56
C SER A 96 -9.63 -10.46 5.37
N SER A 97 -9.17 -9.21 5.43
CA SER A 97 -9.36 -8.25 4.35
C SER A 97 -8.19 -7.29 4.19
N LEU A 98 -7.97 -6.83 2.95
CA LEU A 98 -7.11 -5.70 2.62
C LEU A 98 -8.00 -4.58 2.09
N LEU A 99 -7.81 -3.36 2.61
CA LEU A 99 -8.61 -2.20 2.24
C LEU A 99 -7.66 -1.11 1.75
N PHE A 100 -7.89 -0.62 0.54
CA PHE A 100 -7.20 0.54 0.01
C PHE A 100 -8.20 1.46 -0.69
N ALA A 101 -8.62 2.52 0.01
CA ALA A 101 -9.71 3.38 -0.44
C ALA A 101 -10.96 2.56 -0.83
N ASP A 102 -11.33 2.55 -2.10
CA ASP A 102 -12.45 1.80 -2.68
C ASP A 102 -12.11 0.35 -3.07
N ASP A 103 -10.83 0.01 -3.18
CA ASP A 103 -10.37 -1.35 -3.44
C ASP A 103 -10.48 -2.20 -2.17
N VAL A 104 -11.38 -3.19 -2.19
CA VAL A 104 -11.57 -4.14 -1.09
C VAL A 104 -11.18 -5.53 -1.54
N VAL A 105 -10.30 -6.21 -0.79
CA VAL A 105 -9.92 -7.60 -1.05
C VAL A 105 -10.26 -8.45 0.15
N LEU A 106 -11.08 -9.49 -0.06
CA LEU A 106 -11.38 -10.51 0.95
C LEU A 106 -10.49 -11.74 0.74
N LEU A 107 -9.95 -12.25 1.84
CA LEU A 107 -8.98 -13.35 1.87
C LEU A 107 -9.48 -14.47 2.77
N ALA A 108 -9.58 -15.67 2.22
CA ALA A 108 -9.98 -16.87 2.97
C ALA A 108 -9.27 -18.11 2.42
N PRO A 109 -9.06 -19.15 3.25
CA PRO A 109 -8.41 -20.39 2.84
C PRO A 109 -9.33 -21.31 2.01
N SER A 110 -10.66 -21.13 2.08
CA SER A 110 -11.64 -21.93 1.36
C SER A 110 -12.67 -21.05 0.63
N SER A 111 -13.28 -21.58 -0.44
CA SER A 111 -14.36 -20.91 -1.17
C SER A 111 -15.59 -20.68 -0.30
N LYS A 112 -15.91 -21.63 0.58
CA LYS A 112 -17.02 -21.53 1.54
C LYS A 112 -16.82 -20.36 2.51
N ASP A 113 -15.65 -20.26 3.12
CA ASP A 113 -15.32 -19.16 4.03
C ASP A 113 -15.34 -17.83 3.29
N LEU A 114 -14.81 -17.80 2.06
CA LEU A 114 -14.82 -16.61 1.21
C LEU A 114 -16.25 -16.15 0.88
N GLN A 115 -17.15 -17.08 0.58
CA GLN A 115 -18.57 -16.79 0.36
C GLN A 115 -19.26 -16.25 1.62
N HIS A 116 -18.97 -16.80 2.81
CA HIS A 116 -19.51 -16.28 4.07
C HIS A 116 -19.00 -14.87 4.37
N MET A 117 -17.72 -14.61 4.13
CA MET A 117 -17.13 -13.27 4.27
C MET A 117 -17.75 -12.27 3.29
N LEU A 118 -17.89 -12.65 2.03
CA LEU A 118 -18.54 -11.83 1.01
C LEU A 118 -20.00 -11.54 1.34
N GLY A 119 -20.75 -12.55 1.82
CA GLY A 119 -22.14 -12.39 2.23
C GLY A 119 -22.30 -11.35 3.35
N ARG A 120 -21.48 -11.45 4.40
CA ARG A 120 -21.51 -10.47 5.51
C ARG A 120 -21.07 -9.09 5.06
N PHE A 121 -20.03 -8.99 4.24
CA PHE A 121 -19.60 -7.72 3.69
C PHE A 121 -20.71 -7.07 2.85
N THR A 122 -21.43 -7.87 2.04
CA THR A 122 -22.58 -7.42 1.25
C THR A 122 -23.69 -6.87 2.14
N THR A 123 -24.10 -7.61 3.18
CA THR A 123 -25.14 -7.16 4.12
C THR A 123 -24.77 -5.84 4.79
N GLU A 124 -23.51 -5.68 5.22
CA GLU A 124 -23.04 -4.45 5.85
C GLU A 124 -22.93 -3.29 4.86
N CYS A 125 -22.55 -3.55 3.61
CA CYS A 125 -22.61 -2.56 2.55
C CYS A 125 -24.06 -2.09 2.32
N GLU A 126 -25.01 -3.00 2.19
CA GLU A 126 -26.42 -2.68 1.97
C GLU A 126 -27.02 -1.86 3.13
N ALA A 127 -26.72 -2.25 4.37
CA ALA A 127 -27.12 -1.50 5.58
C ALA A 127 -26.54 -0.08 5.59
N ALA A 128 -25.34 0.09 5.03
CA ALA A 128 -24.67 1.38 4.86
C ALA A 128 -25.06 2.12 3.55
N TRP A 129 -26.04 1.62 2.79
CA TRP A 129 -26.47 2.14 1.47
C TRP A 129 -25.37 2.16 0.40
N MET A 130 -24.41 1.26 0.53
CA MET A 130 -23.37 0.97 -0.45
C MET A 130 -23.79 -0.21 -1.31
N ARG A 131 -23.35 -0.24 -2.57
CA ARG A 131 -23.64 -1.35 -3.49
C ARG A 131 -22.35 -1.90 -4.08
N ILE A 132 -22.23 -3.22 -4.07
CA ILE A 132 -21.14 -3.93 -4.74
C ILE A 132 -21.43 -3.97 -6.24
N SER A 133 -20.42 -3.65 -7.05
CA SER A 133 -20.47 -3.82 -8.50
C SER A 133 -20.09 -5.25 -8.84
N THR A 134 -21.09 -6.10 -9.05
CA THR A 134 -20.90 -7.51 -9.44
C THR A 134 -20.18 -7.67 -10.78
N SER A 135 -20.38 -6.75 -11.71
CA SER A 135 -19.72 -6.74 -13.02
C SER A 135 -18.23 -6.37 -12.97
N LYS A 136 -17.76 -5.75 -11.88
CA LYS A 136 -16.37 -5.33 -11.69
C LYS A 136 -15.66 -6.07 -10.55
N SER A 137 -16.43 -6.77 -9.74
CA SER A 137 -15.91 -7.60 -8.66
C SER A 137 -15.55 -8.96 -9.22
N GLU A 138 -14.38 -9.48 -8.85
CA GLU A 138 -13.82 -10.68 -9.44
C GLU A 138 -13.30 -11.62 -8.34
N SER A 139 -13.42 -12.92 -8.56
CA SER A 139 -12.84 -13.94 -7.68
C SER A 139 -11.55 -14.49 -8.29
N MET A 140 -10.58 -14.83 -7.45
CA MET A 140 -9.32 -15.43 -7.90
C MET A 140 -8.87 -16.50 -6.90
N VAL A 141 -8.45 -17.65 -7.42
CA VAL A 141 -7.97 -18.78 -6.62
C VAL A 141 -6.47 -18.96 -6.78
N LEU A 142 -5.74 -18.85 -5.67
CA LEU A 142 -4.31 -19.15 -5.62
C LEU A 142 -4.12 -20.57 -5.10
N ALA A 143 -4.20 -21.55 -5.99
CA ALA A 143 -3.99 -22.95 -5.69
C ALA A 143 -3.17 -23.64 -6.79
N ARG A 144 -2.36 -24.63 -6.40
CA ARG A 144 -1.57 -25.43 -7.35
C ARG A 144 -2.44 -26.18 -8.36
N LYS A 145 -3.64 -26.60 -7.94
CA LYS A 145 -4.62 -27.28 -8.81
C LYS A 145 -5.70 -26.30 -9.22
N LYS A 146 -6.29 -26.54 -10.40
CA LYS A 146 -7.48 -25.79 -10.84
C LYS A 146 -8.63 -26.13 -9.89
N VAL A 147 -9.14 -25.10 -9.24
CA VAL A 147 -10.29 -25.21 -8.33
C VAL A 147 -11.27 -24.12 -8.74
N GLU A 148 -12.53 -24.52 -8.90
CA GLU A 148 -13.62 -23.59 -9.13
C GLU A 148 -14.07 -22.93 -7.82
N CYS A 149 -14.29 -21.63 -7.87
CA CYS A 149 -14.71 -20.78 -6.77
C CYS A 149 -15.89 -19.93 -7.25
N LEU A 150 -17.08 -20.50 -7.13
CA LEU A 150 -18.33 -19.86 -7.51
C LEU A 150 -18.80 -18.96 -6.37
N LEU A 151 -18.42 -17.67 -6.43
CA LEU A 151 -18.89 -16.68 -5.48
C LEU A 151 -20.16 -15.99 -5.99
N ARG A 152 -21.06 -15.64 -5.08
CA ARG A 152 -22.33 -14.98 -5.38
C ARG A 152 -22.57 -13.75 -4.53
N VAL A 153 -23.18 -12.73 -5.14
CA VAL A 153 -23.74 -11.56 -4.46
C VAL A 153 -25.20 -11.47 -4.89
N GLY A 154 -26.13 -11.76 -3.96
CA GLY A 154 -27.52 -12.00 -4.33
C GLY A 154 -27.65 -13.20 -5.27
N GLU A 155 -28.29 -13.00 -6.42
CA GLU A 155 -28.47 -14.04 -7.44
C GLU A 155 -27.34 -14.09 -8.47
N GLU A 156 -26.48 -13.07 -8.50
CA GLU A 156 -25.43 -12.93 -9.51
C GLU A 156 -24.15 -13.65 -9.09
N VAL A 157 -23.51 -14.33 -10.05
CA VAL A 157 -22.24 -15.03 -9.88
C VAL A 157 -21.09 -14.11 -10.28
N LEU A 158 -20.10 -13.97 -9.41
CA LEU A 158 -18.90 -13.18 -9.71
C LEU A 158 -17.99 -13.96 -10.68
N PRO A 159 -17.43 -13.31 -11.71
CA PRO A 159 -16.47 -13.94 -12.61
C PRO A 159 -15.21 -14.39 -11.84
N GLN A 160 -14.76 -15.61 -12.12
CA GLN A 160 -13.47 -16.10 -11.65
C GLN A 160 -12.39 -15.81 -12.70
N VAL A 161 -11.34 -15.10 -12.29
CA VAL A 161 -10.21 -14.72 -13.15
C VAL A 161 -8.94 -15.47 -12.77
N GLU A 162 -8.07 -15.68 -13.75
CA GLU A 162 -6.76 -16.31 -13.57
C GLU A 162 -5.65 -15.27 -13.32
N GLU A 163 -5.91 -14.01 -13.70
CA GLU A 163 -5.00 -12.88 -13.51
C GLU A 163 -5.77 -11.65 -13.04
N PHE A 164 -5.21 -10.90 -12.09
CA PHE A 164 -5.78 -9.67 -11.55
C PHE A 164 -4.70 -8.64 -11.25
N LYS A 165 -4.92 -7.37 -11.63
CA LYS A 165 -3.99 -6.27 -11.33
C LYS A 165 -4.48 -5.49 -10.12
N TYR A 166 -3.86 -5.71 -8.97
CA TYR A 166 -4.18 -5.02 -7.72
C TYR A 166 -3.09 -4.01 -7.35
N LEU A 167 -3.46 -2.73 -7.20
CA LEU A 167 -2.53 -1.62 -6.86
C LEU A 167 -1.27 -1.57 -7.74
N GLY A 168 -1.42 -1.88 -9.02
CA GLY A 168 -0.31 -1.92 -9.99
C GLY A 168 0.48 -3.23 -10.03
N ILE A 169 0.20 -4.17 -9.14
CA ILE A 169 0.85 -5.49 -9.06
C ILE A 169 -0.04 -6.54 -9.72
N LEU A 170 0.51 -7.29 -10.68
CA LEU A 170 -0.18 -8.40 -11.33
C LEU A 170 -0.07 -9.67 -10.47
N PHE A 171 -1.22 -10.18 -10.05
CA PHE A 171 -1.40 -11.50 -9.47
C PHE A 171 -1.85 -12.43 -10.59
N ALA A 172 -1.13 -13.53 -10.79
CA ALA A 172 -1.50 -14.59 -11.72
C ALA A 172 -1.53 -15.92 -10.95
N ARG A 173 -2.38 -16.84 -11.38
CA ARG A 173 -2.45 -18.19 -10.79
C ARG A 173 -1.17 -19.00 -10.97
N ASP A 174 -0.33 -18.61 -11.92
CA ASP A 174 0.77 -19.41 -12.46
C ASP A 174 1.67 -20.06 -11.38
N GLU A 175 2.18 -21.24 -11.71
CA GLU A 175 2.79 -22.22 -10.78
C GLU A 175 4.04 -21.72 -10.00
N GLY A 176 4.49 -20.48 -10.23
CA GLY A 176 5.71 -19.86 -9.67
C GLY A 176 5.52 -18.63 -8.76
N GLY A 177 4.29 -18.25 -8.41
CA GLY A 177 4.00 -17.10 -7.53
C GLY A 177 4.04 -15.74 -8.26
N LEU A 178 4.30 -14.64 -7.51
CA LEU A 178 4.34 -13.27 -8.07
C LEU A 178 5.27 -13.18 -9.30
N SER A 179 4.84 -12.45 -10.34
CA SER A 179 5.67 -12.22 -11.54
C SER A 179 7.03 -11.62 -11.16
N ARG A 180 8.09 -11.92 -11.93
CA ARG A 180 9.43 -11.33 -11.70
C ARG A 180 9.36 -9.79 -11.60
N LYS A 181 8.55 -9.17 -12.47
CA LYS A 181 8.29 -7.72 -12.45
C LYS A 181 7.66 -7.26 -11.13
N ALA A 182 6.63 -7.95 -10.64
CA ALA A 182 6.02 -7.64 -9.35
C ALA A 182 7.00 -7.77 -8.18
N LYS A 183 7.80 -8.85 -8.16
CA LYS A 183 8.84 -9.06 -7.14
C LYS A 183 9.90 -7.95 -7.16
N LEU A 184 10.31 -7.48 -8.33
CA LEU A 184 11.23 -6.34 -8.47
C LEU A 184 10.60 -5.01 -8.06
N THR A 185 9.30 -4.80 -8.30
CA THR A 185 8.59 -3.65 -7.78
C THR A 185 8.62 -3.65 -6.25
N ILE A 186 8.28 -4.78 -5.62
CA ILE A 186 8.34 -4.95 -4.15
C ILE A 186 9.76 -4.71 -3.63
N TYR A 187 10.78 -5.21 -4.34
CA TYR A 187 12.17 -4.96 -3.98
C TYR A 187 12.47 -3.45 -3.92
N ARG A 188 12.14 -2.71 -4.98
CA ARG A 188 12.45 -1.28 -5.08
C ARG A 188 11.62 -0.42 -4.13
N SER A 189 10.34 -0.72 -3.93
CA SER A 189 9.42 0.14 -3.17
C SER A 189 9.36 -0.18 -1.68
N ILE A 190 9.64 -1.42 -1.28
CA ILE A 190 9.53 -1.86 0.12
C ILE A 190 10.90 -2.27 0.65
N TYR A 191 11.58 -3.19 -0.05
CA TYR A 191 12.81 -3.80 0.47
C TYR A 191 13.96 -2.80 0.58
N VAL A 192 14.21 -2.03 -0.49
CA VAL A 192 15.28 -1.02 -0.55
C VAL A 192 15.08 0.05 0.54
N PRO A 193 13.93 0.76 0.65
CA PRO A 193 13.77 1.80 1.67
C PRO A 193 13.86 1.29 3.11
N ILE A 194 13.38 0.07 3.38
CA ILE A 194 13.47 -0.54 4.72
C ILE A 194 14.94 -0.85 5.05
N LEU A 195 15.66 -1.50 4.14
CA LEU A 195 17.06 -1.87 4.37
C LEU A 195 18.01 -0.69 4.33
N THR A 196 17.64 0.41 3.69
CA THR A 196 18.47 1.62 3.66
C THR A 196 17.93 2.69 4.60
N TYR A 197 16.97 2.38 5.47
CA TYR A 197 16.44 3.37 6.39
C TYR A 197 17.55 3.88 7.34
N GLY A 198 17.77 5.20 7.33
CA GLY A 198 18.78 5.84 8.18
C GLY A 198 20.24 5.54 7.80
N HIS A 199 20.48 4.93 6.63
CA HIS A 199 21.82 4.50 6.24
C HIS A 199 22.85 5.64 6.18
N GLN A 200 22.43 6.89 5.99
CA GLN A 200 23.28 8.08 5.99
C GLN A 200 24.10 8.27 7.28
N ARG A 201 23.64 7.67 8.40
CA ARG A 201 24.33 7.73 9.70
C ARG A 201 25.14 6.47 10.01
N TRP A 202 25.14 5.48 9.12
CA TRP A 202 25.79 4.20 9.40
C TRP A 202 27.29 4.27 9.20
N VAL A 203 28.03 3.76 10.19
CA VAL A 203 29.44 3.42 10.02
C VAL A 203 29.52 2.09 9.26
N MET A 204 29.99 2.15 8.01
CA MET A 204 29.98 1.02 7.07
C MET A 204 31.12 0.02 7.33
N THR A 205 31.00 -0.77 8.40
CA THR A 205 31.95 -1.86 8.73
C THR A 205 31.89 -3.01 7.71
N LYS A 206 32.97 -3.81 7.61
CA LYS A 206 33.01 -5.01 6.75
C LYS A 206 31.87 -5.98 7.07
N ARG A 207 31.58 -6.19 8.36
CA ARG A 207 30.48 -7.04 8.83
C ARG A 207 29.11 -6.52 8.37
N MET A 208 28.88 -5.21 8.45
CA MET A 208 27.62 -4.60 8.00
C MET A 208 27.42 -4.77 6.49
N ARG A 209 28.48 -4.51 5.70
CA ARG A 209 28.45 -4.67 4.24
C ARG A 209 28.07 -6.09 3.82
N LEU A 210 28.67 -7.10 4.46
CA LEU A 210 28.35 -8.51 4.20
C LEU A 210 26.90 -8.85 4.56
N ARG A 211 26.37 -8.33 5.66
CA ARG A 211 24.97 -8.56 6.06
C ARG A 211 23.98 -7.93 5.08
N ILE A 212 24.25 -6.71 4.63
CA ILE A 212 23.41 -6.01 3.65
C ILE A 212 23.40 -6.79 2.33
N GLN A 213 24.57 -7.16 1.83
CA GLN A 213 24.69 -7.93 0.59
C GLN A 213 24.02 -9.30 0.72
N ALA A 214 24.20 -10.01 1.84
CA ALA A 214 23.53 -11.29 2.07
C ALA A 214 22.00 -11.14 2.09
N ALA A 215 21.49 -10.08 2.72
CA ALA A 215 20.06 -9.78 2.74
C ALA A 215 19.54 -9.51 1.31
N GLU A 216 20.15 -8.58 0.59
CA GLU A 216 19.85 -8.27 -0.81
C GLU A 216 19.84 -9.53 -1.68
N MET A 217 20.92 -10.30 -1.66
CA MET A 217 21.02 -11.52 -2.47
C MET A 217 20.00 -12.58 -2.07
N SER A 218 19.67 -12.71 -0.78
CA SER A 218 18.60 -13.63 -0.34
C SER A 218 17.25 -13.32 -0.96
N PHE A 219 16.97 -12.05 -1.27
CA PHE A 219 15.76 -11.64 -1.96
C PHE A 219 15.90 -11.88 -3.47
N LEU A 220 16.99 -11.37 -4.08
CA LEU A 220 17.18 -11.42 -5.54
C LEU A 220 17.28 -12.86 -6.09
N HIS A 221 17.88 -13.80 -5.36
CA HIS A 221 17.89 -15.22 -5.76
C HIS A 221 16.46 -15.76 -5.89
N ARG A 222 15.57 -15.44 -4.94
CA ARG A 222 14.16 -15.85 -4.99
C ARG A 222 13.38 -15.18 -6.12
N VAL A 223 13.78 -13.97 -6.52
CA VAL A 223 13.22 -13.29 -7.70
C VAL A 223 13.64 -13.99 -8.99
N ALA A 224 14.93 -14.31 -9.12
CA ALA A 224 15.48 -15.03 -10.25
C ALA A 224 15.04 -16.50 -10.31
N GLY A 225 14.51 -17.06 -9.21
CA GLY A 225 14.16 -18.48 -9.13
C GLY A 225 15.39 -19.38 -8.95
N LEU A 226 16.48 -18.82 -8.43
CA LEU A 226 17.76 -19.49 -8.23
C LEU A 226 17.85 -20.07 -6.81
N ASN A 227 18.42 -21.26 -6.72
CA ASN A 227 18.84 -21.90 -5.49
C ASN A 227 20.31 -21.61 -5.19
N LEU A 228 20.71 -21.74 -3.92
CA LEU A 228 22.13 -21.60 -3.52
C LEU A 228 23.06 -22.61 -4.21
N ARG A 229 22.50 -23.72 -4.71
CA ARG A 229 23.24 -24.76 -5.44
C ARG A 229 23.62 -24.34 -6.87
N ASP A 230 22.96 -23.33 -7.43
CA ASP A 230 23.17 -22.91 -8.80
C ASP A 230 24.47 -22.09 -8.96
N ARG A 231 25.09 -21.70 -7.83
CA ARG A 231 26.42 -21.05 -7.75
C ARG A 231 26.59 -19.83 -8.69
N VAL A 232 25.50 -19.15 -9.01
CA VAL A 232 25.50 -17.90 -9.80
C VAL A 232 26.12 -16.78 -8.96
N ARG A 233 26.97 -15.95 -9.57
CA ARG A 233 27.64 -14.86 -8.86
C ARG A 233 26.70 -13.66 -8.72
N SER A 234 26.88 -12.89 -7.65
CA SER A 234 26.04 -11.71 -7.39
C SER A 234 26.01 -10.69 -8.54
N PRO A 235 27.13 -10.36 -9.22
CA PRO A 235 27.12 -9.44 -10.37
C PRO A 235 26.23 -9.88 -11.51
N ASP A 236 26.25 -11.18 -11.84
CA ASP A 236 25.47 -11.74 -12.95
C ASP A 236 23.95 -11.62 -12.64
N ILE A 237 23.55 -11.80 -11.37
CA ILE A 237 22.16 -11.64 -10.92
C ILE A 237 21.71 -10.18 -10.97
N TRP A 238 22.56 -9.24 -10.56
CA TRP A 238 22.24 -7.81 -10.62
C TRP A 238 22.04 -7.35 -12.06
N GLU A 239 22.87 -7.82 -12.97
CA GLU A 239 22.76 -7.52 -14.40
C GLU A 239 21.51 -8.15 -15.02
N GLU A 240 21.24 -9.45 -14.78
CA GLU A 240 20.04 -10.15 -15.26
C GLU A 240 18.76 -9.44 -14.82
N LEU A 241 18.71 -9.00 -13.56
CA LEU A 241 17.52 -8.37 -12.98
C LEU A 241 17.45 -6.86 -13.24
N GLY A 242 18.48 -6.24 -13.82
CA GLY A 242 18.58 -4.78 -13.98
C GLY A 242 18.46 -4.05 -12.64
N VAL A 243 19.17 -4.54 -11.62
CA VAL A 243 19.16 -4.00 -10.25
C VAL A 243 20.54 -3.47 -9.89
N GLU A 244 20.58 -2.23 -9.40
CA GLU A 244 21.80 -1.66 -8.82
C GLU A 244 22.09 -2.29 -7.44
N PRO A 245 23.35 -2.66 -7.14
CA PRO A 245 23.72 -3.20 -5.83
C PRO A 245 23.40 -2.22 -4.69
N LEU A 246 22.81 -2.70 -3.60
CA LEU A 246 22.38 -1.83 -2.49
C LEU A 246 23.54 -1.07 -1.84
N LEU A 247 24.71 -1.69 -1.78
CA LEU A 247 25.93 -1.05 -1.28
C LEU A 247 26.36 0.14 -2.15
N LEU A 248 26.12 0.08 -3.47
CA LEU A 248 26.41 1.20 -4.37
C LEU A 248 25.42 2.35 -4.13
N HIS A 249 24.14 2.02 -3.96
CA HIS A 249 23.09 2.99 -3.63
C HIS A 249 23.39 3.73 -2.31
N ILE A 250 23.80 3.01 -1.26
CA ILE A 250 24.21 3.61 0.02
C ILE A 250 25.44 4.51 -0.18
N LYS A 251 26.46 4.04 -0.91
CA LYS A 251 27.67 4.84 -1.17
C LYS A 251 27.35 6.15 -1.89
N ARG A 252 26.49 6.12 -2.91
CA ARG A 252 26.03 7.33 -3.61
C ARG A 252 25.30 8.29 -2.69
N SER A 253 24.42 7.78 -1.84
CA SER A 253 23.67 8.60 -0.88
C SER A 253 24.58 9.23 0.17
N HIS A 254 25.62 8.52 0.65
CA HIS A 254 26.67 9.07 1.52
C HIS A 254 27.44 10.20 0.83
N LEU A 255 27.85 10.00 -0.42
CA LEU A 255 28.54 11.05 -1.20
C LEU A 255 27.63 12.26 -1.44
N GLY A 256 26.34 12.04 -1.69
CA GLY A 256 25.35 13.11 -1.81
C GLY A 256 25.22 13.92 -0.52
N TRP A 257 25.16 13.24 0.64
CA TRP A 257 25.12 13.88 1.96
C TRP A 257 26.40 14.66 2.28
N LEU A 258 27.57 14.10 2.00
CA LEU A 258 28.85 14.80 2.14
C LEU A 258 28.91 16.06 1.25
N GLY A 259 28.45 15.95 0.01
CA GLY A 259 28.34 17.10 -0.88
C GLY A 259 27.38 18.16 -0.34
N HIS A 260 26.27 17.77 0.28
CA HIS A 260 25.35 18.70 0.93
C HIS A 260 26.01 19.42 2.12
N LEU A 261 26.72 18.68 2.98
CA LEU A 261 27.48 19.26 4.10
C LEU A 261 28.55 20.25 3.61
N ALA A 262 29.28 19.92 2.54
CA ALA A 262 30.29 20.81 1.96
C ALA A 262 29.70 22.12 1.38
N ARG A 263 28.40 22.14 1.07
CA ARG A 263 27.67 23.31 0.57
C ARG A 263 26.93 24.08 1.68
N MET A 264 26.91 23.58 2.93
CA MET A 264 26.26 24.27 4.04
C MET A 264 27.12 25.44 4.54
N PRO A 265 26.55 26.63 4.79
CA PRO A 265 27.26 27.72 5.43
C PRO A 265 27.62 27.34 6.88
N PHE A 266 28.80 27.80 7.34
CA PHE A 266 29.44 27.39 8.60
C PHE A 266 28.57 27.55 9.88
N ARG A 267 27.50 28.35 9.82
CA ARG A 267 26.53 28.53 10.93
C ARG A 267 25.43 27.46 11.01
N GLY A 268 25.37 26.50 10.09
CA GLY A 268 24.29 25.50 10.01
C GLY A 268 24.72 24.04 10.19
N VAL A 269 25.98 23.77 10.57
CA VAL A 269 26.48 22.40 10.72
C VAL A 269 25.94 21.81 12.04
N PRO A 270 25.23 20.66 12.02
CA PRO A 270 24.90 19.94 13.24
C PRO A 270 26.19 19.49 13.92
N ASP A 271 26.33 19.73 15.22
CA ASP A 271 27.48 19.28 15.99
C ASP A 271 27.64 17.76 15.88
N MET A 272 28.63 17.32 15.10
CA MET A 272 29.05 15.94 14.94
C MET A 272 30.39 15.81 15.66
N SER A 273 30.36 15.97 16.97
CA SER A 273 31.49 15.85 17.88
C SER A 273 31.91 14.38 18.05
N HIS A 274 32.38 13.74 16.99
CA HIS A 274 33.28 12.59 17.02
C HIS A 274 34.17 12.62 15.77
N ARG A 275 35.23 13.44 15.84
CA ARG A 275 36.40 13.34 14.95
C ARG A 275 37.21 12.12 15.40
N GLU A 276 37.32 11.11 14.54
CA GLU A 276 38.50 10.24 14.53
C GLU A 276 39.33 10.62 13.31
N GLU A 277 40.61 10.92 13.58
CA GLU A 277 41.66 11.22 12.62
C GLU A 277 41.84 10.04 11.66
N ALA A 278 41.40 10.21 10.41
CA ALA A 278 41.85 9.37 9.32
C ALA A 278 43.26 9.81 8.94
N SER A 279 44.27 9.18 9.54
CA SER A 279 45.64 9.18 9.04
C SER A 279 45.66 8.45 7.69
N TRP A 280 45.91 9.22 6.63
CA TRP A 280 46.17 8.66 5.31
C TRP A 280 47.63 8.19 5.26
N PRO A 281 47.94 6.94 4.85
CA PRO A 281 49.31 6.60 4.51
C PRO A 281 49.68 7.33 3.22
N ALA A 282 50.77 8.10 3.28
CA ALA A 282 51.44 8.60 2.10
C ALA A 282 51.87 7.41 1.22
N GLN A 283 51.57 7.50 -0.07
CA GLN A 283 52.23 6.72 -1.10
C GLN A 283 53.03 7.71 -1.96
N ASP A 284 54.30 7.37 -2.11
CA ASP A 284 55.42 7.99 -2.84
C ASP A 284 55.10 9.05 -3.92
#